data_AF-A0AA88UJL9-F1
#
_entry.id   AF-A0AA88UJL9-F1
#
_cell.length_a   1.000
_cell.length_b   1.000
_cell.length_c   1.000
_cell.angle_alpha   90.00
_cell.angle_beta   90.00
_cell.angle_gamma   90.00
#
_symmetry.space_group_name_H-M   'P 1'
#
loop_
_entity.id
_entity.type
_entity.pdbx_description
1 polymer ?
#
loop_
_entity_poly.entity_id
_entity_poly.type
_entity_poly.pdbx_seq_one_letter_code
_entity_poly.pdbx_strand_id
1 'polypeptide(L)'
;MEMRSDPMVNNGSFHPCPEFPYGENLAKGSGDFTGKAAVDLWVGEKQYYDYNSNSCASGKVCGHYTQVVWRKSARVGCARVRCNNGWWFITCNYDPPGNYVGQRPY
;
A
#
# COMPACT_ATOMS: atom_id res chain seq x y z
N MET A 1 -15.67 3.61 3.43
CA MET A 1 -15.12 2.25 3.42
C MET A 1 -14.98 1.84 4.87
N GLU A 2 -15.68 0.80 5.30
CA GLU A 2 -15.53 0.30 6.66
C GLU A 2 -14.20 -0.42 6.74
N MET A 3 -13.19 0.29 7.23
CA MET A 3 -11.93 -0.33 7.63
C MET A 3 -12.25 -1.15 8.86
N ARG A 4 -12.66 -2.40 8.66
CA ARG A 4 -12.44 -3.36 9.74
C ARG A 4 -10.94 -3.33 9.98
N SER A 5 -10.56 -3.11 11.23
CA SER A 5 -9.19 -3.34 11.69
C SER A 5 -8.87 -4.79 11.37
N ASP A 6 -8.44 -5.02 10.14
CA ASP A 6 -8.19 -6.33 9.62
C ASP A 6 -7.09 -6.93 10.50
N PRO A 7 -7.17 -8.20 10.91
CA PRO A 7 -6.21 -8.81 11.84
C PRO A 7 -4.77 -8.91 11.27
N MET A 8 -4.49 -8.23 10.16
CA MET A 8 -3.23 -8.09 9.42
C MET A 8 -2.01 -7.68 10.27
N VAL A 9 -2.23 -7.05 11.42
CA VAL A 9 -1.16 -6.68 12.35
C VAL A 9 -1.54 -7.09 13.76
N ASN A 10 -1.54 -8.40 14.02
CA ASN A 10 -1.52 -8.91 15.38
C ASN A 10 -0.08 -9.25 15.77
N ASN A 11 0.44 -8.58 16.80
CA ASN A 11 1.78 -8.82 17.34
C ASN A 11 2.95 -8.73 16.31
N GLY A 12 2.78 -7.92 15.25
CA GLY A 12 3.83 -7.69 14.25
C GLY A 12 4.00 -8.78 13.18
N SER A 13 3.09 -9.75 13.11
CA SER A 13 3.05 -10.78 12.07
C SER A 13 2.01 -10.46 11.00
N PHE A 14 2.38 -10.61 9.73
CA PHE A 14 1.47 -10.51 8.59
C PHE A 14 0.71 -11.84 8.46
N HIS A 15 -0.61 -11.80 8.65
CA HIS A 15 -1.48 -12.96 8.40
C HIS A 15 -2.17 -12.79 7.04
N PRO A 16 -2.21 -13.81 6.17
CA PRO A 16 -3.00 -13.74 4.94
C PRO A 16 -4.50 -13.66 5.31
N CYS A 17 -5.16 -12.58 4.89
CA CYS A 17 -6.59 -12.39 5.07
C CYS A 17 -7.42 -13.29 4.13
N PRO A 18 -8.70 -13.57 4.46
CA PRO A 18 -9.68 -13.91 3.43
C PRO A 18 -9.67 -12.81 2.38
N GLU A 19 -9.69 -13.15 1.08
CA GLU A 19 -9.55 -12.16 0.01
C GLU A 19 -10.60 -11.04 0.11
N PHE A 20 -10.19 -9.89 0.62
CA PHE A 20 -10.99 -8.68 0.56
C PHE A 20 -10.89 -8.12 -0.87
N PRO A 21 -11.99 -7.60 -1.44
CA PRO A 21 -12.03 -7.17 -2.83
C PRO A 21 -11.29 -5.83 -3.08
N TYR A 22 -10.33 -5.46 -2.23
CA TYR A 22 -9.67 -4.16 -2.22
C TYR A 22 -8.18 -4.28 -2.54
N GLY A 23 -7.62 -3.26 -3.16
CA GLY A 23 -6.16 -3.13 -3.30
C GLY A 23 -5.56 -2.75 -1.95
N GLU A 24 -4.29 -3.03 -1.71
CA GLU A 24 -3.63 -2.72 -0.43
C GLU A 24 -2.21 -2.20 -0.65
N ASN A 25 -1.87 -1.13 0.09
CA ASN A 25 -0.49 -0.77 0.36
C ASN A 25 -0.20 -0.86 1.86
N LEU A 26 0.96 -1.41 2.21
CA LEU A 26 1.45 -1.54 3.58
C LEU A 26 2.77 -0.81 3.78
N ALA A 27 2.95 -0.22 4.96
CA ALA A 27 4.20 0.39 5.37
C ALA A 27 4.47 0.14 6.85
N LYS A 28 5.74 -0.07 7.20
CA LYS A 28 6.21 -0.24 8.57
C LYS A 28 7.31 0.77 8.86
N GLY A 29 7.28 1.41 10.02
CA GLY A 29 8.30 2.38 10.44
C GLY A 29 8.42 2.49 11.95
N SER A 30 9.47 3.15 12.42
CA SER A 30 9.72 3.44 13.84
C SER A 30 9.58 4.95 14.13
N GLY A 31 9.75 5.36 15.39
CA GLY A 31 9.60 6.76 15.79
C GLY A 31 8.15 7.25 15.65
N ASP A 32 7.93 8.48 15.18
CA ASP A 32 6.60 9.02 14.88
C ASP A 32 6.22 8.78 13.41
N PHE A 33 6.14 7.52 13.01
CA PHE A 33 5.79 7.16 11.63
C PHE A 33 4.31 7.53 11.33
N THR A 34 4.12 8.37 10.31
CA THR A 34 2.81 8.96 9.99
C THR A 34 2.24 8.41 8.69
N GLY A 35 0.92 8.56 8.50
CA GLY A 35 0.25 8.28 7.22
C GLY A 35 0.93 8.96 6.04
N LYS A 36 1.32 10.23 6.22
CA LYS A 36 2.06 10.98 5.19
C LYS A 36 3.40 10.31 4.87
N ALA A 37 4.19 9.92 5.87
CA ALA A 37 5.47 9.26 5.65
C ALA A 37 5.31 7.94 4.88
N ALA A 38 4.26 7.16 5.16
CA ALA A 38 3.95 5.96 4.38
C ALA A 38 3.62 6.28 2.91
N VAL A 39 2.78 7.29 2.66
CA VAL A 39 2.45 7.72 1.29
C VAL A 39 3.68 8.25 0.56
N ASP A 40 4.54 9.02 1.23
CA ASP A 40 5.78 9.53 0.64
C ASP A 40 6.72 8.38 0.23
N LEU A 41 6.81 7.30 1.01
CA LEU A 41 7.57 6.10 0.65
C LEU A 41 7.00 5.42 -0.59
N TRP A 42 5.68 5.20 -0.64
CA TRP A 42 5.02 4.57 -1.78
C TRP A 42 5.15 5.41 -3.04
N VAL A 43 4.95 6.74 -2.95
CA VAL A 43 5.11 7.65 -4.10
C VAL A 43 6.57 7.75 -4.54
N GLY A 44 7.51 7.64 -3.60
CA GLY A 44 8.94 7.60 -3.88
C GLY A 44 9.36 6.48 -4.82
N GLU A 45 8.57 5.40 -4.94
CA GLU A 45 8.82 4.32 -5.90
C GLU A 45 8.62 4.74 -7.36
N LYS A 46 8.04 5.93 -7.62
CA LYS A 46 7.90 6.50 -8.97
C LYS A 46 9.21 6.45 -9.75
N GLN A 47 10.34 6.69 -9.09
CA GLN A 47 11.67 6.67 -9.69
C GLN A 47 12.07 5.31 -10.28
N TYR A 48 11.40 4.23 -9.84
CA TYR A 48 11.63 2.87 -10.30
C TYR A 48 10.58 2.39 -11.31
N TYR A 49 9.54 3.17 -11.59
CA TYR A 49 8.52 2.79 -12.55
C TYR A 49 8.78 3.42 -13.92
N ASP A 50 8.85 2.59 -14.95
CA ASP A 50 8.87 3.03 -16.34
C ASP A 50 7.48 2.88 -16.97
N TYR A 51 6.88 4.01 -17.34
CA TYR A 51 5.56 4.06 -17.95
C TYR A 51 5.53 3.42 -19.35
N ASN A 52 6.62 3.53 -20.11
CA ASN A 52 6.67 3.04 -21.50
C ASN A 52 6.59 1.51 -21.52
N SER A 53 7.45 0.86 -20.72
CA SER A 53 7.47 -0.59 -20.54
C SER A 53 6.40 -1.12 -19.58
N ASN A 54 5.73 -0.23 -18.84
CA ASN A 54 4.79 -0.59 -17.77
C ASN A 54 5.39 -1.56 -16.74
N SER A 55 6.65 -1.32 -16.36
CA SER A 55 7.41 -2.24 -15.51
C SER A 55 8.21 -1.50 -14.43
N CYS A 56 8.53 -2.22 -13.35
CA CYS A 56 9.48 -1.73 -12.36
C CYS A 56 10.92 -2.02 -12.82
N ALA A 57 11.86 -1.15 -12.47
CA ALA A 57 13.28 -1.39 -12.62
C ALA A 57 13.68 -2.72 -11.95
N SER A 58 14.65 -3.43 -12.55
CA SER A 58 15.07 -4.74 -12.07
C SER A 58 15.48 -4.71 -10.60
N GLY A 59 14.92 -5.63 -9.79
CA GLY A 59 15.16 -5.71 -8.35
C GLY A 59 14.54 -4.58 -7.52
N LYS A 60 13.66 -3.75 -8.10
CA LYS A 60 12.95 -2.67 -7.41
C LYS A 60 11.45 -2.96 -7.31
N VAL A 61 10.81 -2.29 -6.36
CA VAL A 61 9.36 -2.31 -6.17
C VAL A 61 8.79 -0.98 -6.65
N CYS A 62 7.69 -1.04 -7.38
CA CYS A 62 6.93 0.13 -7.80
C CYS A 62 5.40 -0.06 -7.71
N GLY A 63 4.97 -1.21 -7.18
CA GLY A 63 3.56 -1.57 -7.06
C GLY A 63 2.79 -0.66 -6.11
N HIS A 64 3.44 -0.14 -5.07
CA HIS A 64 2.78 0.79 -4.16
C HIS A 64 2.53 2.13 -4.85
N TYR A 65 3.51 2.62 -5.62
CA TYR A 65 3.33 3.81 -6.45
C TYR A 65 2.17 3.63 -7.43
N THR A 66 2.17 2.56 -8.23
CA THR A 66 1.14 2.36 -9.25
C THR A 66 -0.26 2.21 -8.65
N GLN A 67 -0.38 1.65 -7.43
CA GLN A 67 -1.65 1.62 -6.71
C GLN A 67 -2.08 3.01 -6.22
N VAL A 68 -1.16 3.84 -5.71
CA VAL A 68 -1.46 5.22 -5.27
C VAL A 68 -2.01 6.06 -6.41
N VAL A 69 -1.44 5.92 -7.61
CA VAL A 69 -1.85 6.69 -8.79
C VAL A 69 -2.84 5.95 -9.70
N TRP A 70 -3.47 4.88 -9.20
CA TRP A 70 -4.38 4.07 -10.01
C TRP A 70 -5.67 4.82 -10.32
N ARG A 71 -5.87 5.21 -11.59
CA ARG A 71 -7.00 6.05 -12.04
C ARG A 71 -8.37 5.49 -11.70
N LYS A 72 -8.51 4.15 -11.68
CA LYS A 72 -9.80 3.51 -11.40
C LYS A 72 -10.09 3.39 -9.90
N SER A 73 -9.11 3.57 -9.01
CA SER A 73 -9.32 3.50 -7.57
C SER A 73 -9.99 4.81 -7.10
N ALA A 74 -11.28 4.73 -6.84
CA ALA A 74 -12.13 5.89 -6.55
C ALA A 74 -12.23 6.18 -5.04
N ARG A 75 -11.97 5.18 -4.20
CA ARG A 75 -12.10 5.25 -2.75
C ARG A 75 -10.83 4.74 -2.09
N VAL A 76 -10.40 5.43 -1.05
CA VAL A 76 -9.26 5.03 -0.22
C VAL A 76 -9.64 5.10 1.25
N GLY A 77 -9.19 4.10 2.02
CA GLY A 77 -9.28 4.09 3.46
C GLY A 77 -7.94 3.68 4.07
N CYS A 78 -7.41 4.44 5.02
CA CYS A 78 -6.15 4.12 5.68
C CYS A 78 -6.28 3.98 7.20
N ALA A 79 -5.54 3.03 7.76
CA ALA A 79 -5.43 2.80 9.20
C ALA A 79 -3.96 2.86 9.65
N ARG A 80 -3.74 3.29 10.89
CA ARG A 80 -2.43 3.32 11.54
C ARG A 80 -2.51 2.66 12.91
N VAL A 81 -1.60 1.72 13.19
CA VAL A 81 -1.52 0.99 14.46
C VAL A 81 -0.11 1.01 15.02
N ARG A 82 0.01 1.16 16.35
CA ARG A 82 1.27 1.02 17.09
C ARG A 82 1.33 -0.38 17.69
N CYS A 83 2.38 -1.13 17.39
CA CYS A 83 2.64 -2.44 17.97
C CYS A 83 3.36 -2.32 19.33
N ASN A 84 3.21 -3.35 20.18
CA ASN A 84 3.83 -3.41 21.50
C ASN A 84 5.37 -3.33 21.47
N ASN A 85 5.98 -3.74 20.35
CA ASN A 85 7.42 -3.66 20.11
C ASN A 85 7.88 -2.27 19.63
N GLY A 86 7.01 -1.25 19.67
CA GLY A 86 7.34 0.14 19.34
C GLY A 86 7.28 0.49 17.85
N TRP A 87 7.03 -0.49 16.98
CA TRP A 87 6.86 -0.26 15.54
C TRP A 87 5.47 0.27 15.21
N TRP A 88 5.38 1.07 14.15
CA TRP A 88 4.14 1.50 13.54
C TRP A 88 3.88 0.75 12.25
N PHE A 89 2.62 0.41 12.03
CA PHE A 89 2.14 -0.13 10.76
C PHE A 89 1.04 0.77 10.22
N ILE A 90 1.09 1.00 8.91
CA ILE A 90 0.10 1.76 8.16
C ILE A 90 -0.36 0.91 6.99
N THR A 91 -1.67 0.80 6.85
CA THR A 91 -2.32 0.19 5.68
C THR A 91 -3.21 1.21 5.00
N CYS A 92 -3.29 1.16 3.68
CA CYS A 92 -4.30 1.84 2.89
C CYS A 92 -4.95 0.87 1.92
N ASN A 93 -6.28 0.78 1.96
CA ASN A 93 -7.07 0.00 1.02
C ASN A 93 -7.66 0.88 -0.08
N TYR A 94 -7.72 0.33 -1.30
CA TYR A 94 -8.13 1.03 -2.51
C TYR A 94 -9.29 0.29 -3.17
N ASP A 95 -10.31 1.05 -3.59
CA ASP A 95 -11.48 0.48 -4.24
C ASP A 95 -11.97 1.33 -5.42
N PRO A 96 -12.21 0.73 -6.60
CA PRO A 96 -11.76 -0.62 -7.01
C PRO A 96 -10.24 -0.85 -6.86
N PRO A 97 -9.78 -2.11 -6.70
CA PRO A 97 -8.35 -2.44 -6.64
C PRO A 97 -7.61 -2.02 -7.91
N GLY A 98 -6.33 -1.74 -7.76
CA GLY A 98 -5.43 -1.42 -8.86
C GLY A 98 -4.49 -2.56 -9.24
N ASN A 99 -3.42 -2.21 -9.94
CA ASN A 99 -2.31 -3.11 -10.30
C ASN A 99 -2.72 -4.37 -11.08
N TYR A 100 -3.76 -4.27 -11.90
CA TYR A 100 -4.13 -5.35 -12.81
C TYR A 100 -3.02 -5.61 -13.83
N VAL A 101 -2.61 -6.86 -13.96
CA VAL A 101 -1.58 -7.29 -14.91
C VAL A 101 -1.93 -6.83 -16.33
N GLY A 102 -0.97 -6.16 -16.98
CA GLY A 102 -1.13 -5.63 -18.33
C GLY A 102 -1.91 -4.31 -18.43
N GLN A 103 -2.47 -3.79 -17.32
CA GLN A 103 -3.08 -2.46 -17.29
C GLN A 103 -2.09 -1.41 -16.78
N ARG A 104 -2.24 -0.18 -17.29
CA ARG A 104 -1.48 0.98 -16.81
C ARG A 104 -2.25 1.71 -15.71
N PRO A 105 -1.55 2.36 -14.77
CA PRO A 105 -2.18 3.10 -13.69
C PRO A 105 -2.94 4.35 -14.16
N TYR A 106 -2.56 4.95 -15.30
CA TYR A 106 -3.21 6.12 -15.90
C TYR A 106 -3.05 6.15 -17.42
#